data_AF-A0A2W7MS11-F1
#
_entry.id   AF-A0A2W7MS11-F1
#
_cell.length_a   1.000
_cell.length_b   1.000
_cell.length_c   1.000
_cell.angle_alpha   90.00
_cell.angle_beta   90.00
_cell.angle_gamma   90.00
#
_symmetry.space_group_name_H-M   'P 1'
#
loop_
_entity.id
_entity.type
_entity.pdbx_description
1 polymer ?
#
loop_
_entity_poly.entity_id
_entity_poly.type
_entity_poly.pdbx_seq_one_letter_code
_entity_poly.pdbx_strand_id
1 'polypeptide(L)' 'MHILTAKDAKYGFGRLIDLARAEPVAVAKHGRPVVVVLAVEEYERLKALDKLGISPGEQDAGKRTSE' A
#
# COMPACT_ATOMS: atom_id res chain seq x y z
N MET A 1 5.01 6.73 3.92
CA MET A 1 3.61 6.49 3.50
C MET A 1 2.76 7.68 3.91
N HIS A 2 2.29 8.45 2.93
CA HIS A 2 1.38 9.57 3.18
C HIS A 2 -0.08 9.11 3.22
N ILE A 3 -0.92 9.81 3.98
CA ILE A 3 -2.37 9.58 4.00
C ILE A 3 -3.08 10.87 3.57
N LEU A 4 -3.88 10.81 2.51
CA LEU A 4 -4.72 11.89 2.04
C LEU A 4 -6.19 11.59 2.33
N THR A 5 -7.00 12.62 2.56
CA THR A 5 -8.45 12.41 2.60
C THR A 5 -8.97 12.16 1.19
N ALA A 6 -10.11 11.47 1.07
CA ALA A 6 -10.81 11.31 -0.21
C ALA A 6 -11.15 12.66 -0.87
N LYS A 7 -11.37 13.70 -0.06
CA LYS A 7 -11.59 15.07 -0.51
C LYS A 7 -10.32 15.63 -1.18
N ASP A 8 -9.18 15.55 -0.50
CA ASP A 8 -7.91 16.08 -1.02
C ASP A 8 -7.44 15.32 -2.25
N ALA A 9 -7.61 14.00 -2.27
CA ALA A 9 -7.33 13.16 -3.44
C ALA A 9 -8.18 13.57 -4.66
N LYS A 10 -9.47 13.88 -4.46
CA LYS A 10 -10.37 14.34 -5.53
C LYS A 10 -9.95 15.70 -6.10
N TYR A 11 -9.64 16.67 -5.23
CA TYR A 11 -9.31 18.03 -5.67
C TYR A 11 -7.85 18.19 -6.13
N GLY A 12 -6.94 17.34 -5.67
CA GLY A 12 -5.51 17.40 -5.94
C GLY A 12 -4.99 16.17 -6.68
N PHE A 13 -5.74 15.65 -7.66
CA PHE A 13 -5.40 14.37 -8.30
C PHE A 13 -4.00 14.37 -8.95
N GLY A 14 -3.58 15.47 -9.59
CA GLY A 14 -2.22 15.60 -10.12
C GLY A 14 -1.15 15.48 -9.03
N ARG A 15 -1.33 16.19 -7.92
CA ARG A 15 -0.44 16.09 -6.75
C ARG A 15 -0.44 14.68 -6.14
N LEU A 16 -1.59 14.00 -6.12
CA LEU A 16 -1.67 12.61 -5.67
C LEU A 16 -0.82 11.69 -6.56
N ILE A 17 -0.86 11.88 -7.88
CA ILE A 17 -0.02 11.10 -8.82
C ILE A 17 1.46 11.36 -8.55
N ASP A 18 1.86 12.62 -8.43
CA ASP A 18 3.26 12.98 -8.17
C ASP A 18 3.78 12.35 -6.87
N LEU A 19 2.99 12.41 -5.80
CA LEU A 19 3.31 11.76 -4.52
C LEU A 19 3.35 10.24 -4.66
N ALA A 20 2.37 9.63 -5.33
CA ALA A 20 2.29 8.18 -5.52
C ALA A 20 3.44 7.59 -6.36
N ARG A 21 4.05 8.41 -7.23
CA ARG A 21 5.27 8.03 -7.96
C ARG A 21 6.53 8.05 -7.09
N ALA A 22 6.56 8.86 -6.03
CA ALA A 22 7.67 8.93 -5.09
C ALA A 22 7.54 7.89 -3.97
N GLU A 23 6.34 7.69 -3.43
CA GLU A 23 6.05 6.69 -2.40
C GLU A 23 4.56 6.31 -2.36
N PRO A 24 4.19 5.15 -1.78
CA PRO A 24 2.77 4.78 -1.62
C PRO A 24 1.98 5.80 -0.79
N VAL A 25 0.79 6.16 -1.28
CA VAL A 25 -0.13 7.10 -0.64
C VAL A 25 -1.45 6.40 -0.32
N ALA A 26 -1.83 6.34 0.95
CA ALA A 26 -3.16 5.91 1.35
C ALA A 26 -4.18 7.03 1.14
N VAL A 27 -5.36 6.67 0.64
CA VAL A 27 -6.52 7.56 0.61
C VAL A 27 -7.51 7.08 1.66
N ALA A 28 -7.87 7.97 2.58
CA ALA A 28 -8.77 7.69 3.68
C ALA A 28 -10.15 8.33 3.48
N LYS A 29 -11.19 7.56 3.82
CA LYS A 29 -12.58 8.03 3.89
C LYS A 29 -13.05 7.98 5.34
N HIS A 30 -13.57 9.09 5.86
CA HIS A 30 -13.97 9.21 7.28
C HIS A 30 -12.88 8.76 8.26
N GLY A 31 -11.62 9.10 7.99
CA GLY A 31 -10.47 8.75 8.83
C GLY A 31 -9.96 7.31 8.68
N ARG A 32 -10.58 6.48 7.85
CA ARG A 32 -10.14 5.10 7.59
C ARG A 32 -9.48 4.98 6.22
N PRO A 33 -8.23 4.49 6.11
CA PRO A 33 -7.63 4.16 4.82
C PRO A 33 -8.51 3.14 4.08
N VAL A 34 -8.85 3.45 2.83
CA VAL A 34 -9.71 2.59 1.99
C VAL A 34 -9.00 2.09 0.74
N VAL A 35 -8.05 2.86 0.22
CA VAL A 35 -7.22 2.47 -0.94
C VAL A 35 -5.80 3.00 -0.76
N VAL A 36 -4.85 2.38 -1.47
CA VAL A 36 -3.47 2.87 -1.61
C VAL A 36 -3.21 3.13 -3.09
N VAL A 37 -2.62 4.28 -3.40
CA VAL A 37 -2.16 4.66 -4.74
C VAL A 37 -0.64 4.62 -4.73
N LEU A 38 -0.07 3.99 -5.75
CA LEU A 38 1.37 3.81 -5.93
C LEU A 38 1.71 3.80 -7.41
N ALA A 39 3.01 3.91 -7.72
CA ALA A 39 3.52 3.74 -9.07
C ALA A 39 3.14 2.37 -9.66
N VAL A 40 2.89 2.33 -10.98
CA VAL A 40 2.50 1.11 -11.68
C VAL A 40 3.60 0.05 -11.61
N GLU A 41 4.86 0.49 -11.71
CA GLU A 41 6.04 -0.36 -11.62
C GLU A 41 6.10 -1.08 -10.26
N GLU A 42 5.79 -0.37 -9.19
CA GLU A 42 5.77 -0.92 -7.84
C GLU A 42 4.60 -1.89 -7.64
N TYR A 43 3.44 -1.59 -8.22
CA TYR A 43 2.29 -2.51 -8.20
C TYR A 43 2.61 -3.82 -8.91
N GLU A 44 3.22 -3.77 -10.10
CA GLU A 44 3.60 -4.98 -10.83
C GLU A 44 4.71 -5.76 -10.10
N ARG A 45 5.65 -5.10 -9.39
CA ARG A 45 6.63 -5.75 -8.51
C ARG A 45 5.94 -6.53 -7.39
N LEU A 46 5.02 -5.90 -6.67
CA LEU A 46 4.27 -6.54 -5.57
C LEU A 46 3.46 -7.73 -6.08
N LYS A 47 2.74 -7.55 -7.19
CA LYS A 47 1.97 -8.61 -7.84
C LYS A 47 2.82 -9.78 -8.31
N ALA A 48 4.08 -9.54 -8.71
CA ALA A 48 5.02 -10.60 -9.03
C ALA A 48 5.45 -11.40 -7.78
N LEU A 49 5.64 -10.73 -6.64
CA LEU A 49 5.94 -11.40 -5.36
C LEU A 49 4.78 -12.25 -4.86
N ASP A 50 3.55 -11.75 -4.98
CA ASP A 50 2.34 -12.50 -4.62
C ASP A 50 2.22 -13.79 -5.44
N LYS A 51 2.53 -13.75 -6.74
CA LYS A 51 2.56 -14.94 -7.61
C LYS A 51 3.60 -15.98 -7.19
N LEU A 52 4.70 -15.53 -6.59
CA LEU A 52 5.76 -16.41 -6.11
C LEU A 52 5.41 -17.05 -4.75
N GLY A 53 4.21 -16.81 -4.22
CA GLY A 53 3.79 -17.33 -2.92
C GLY A 53 4.53 -16.69 -1.75
N ILE A 54 5.23 -15.57 -1.99
CA ILE A 54 5.93 -14.81 -0.96
C ILE A 54 4.90 -13.87 -0.35
N SER A 55 3.98 -14.43 0.44
CA SER A 55 3.08 -13.64 1.25
C SER A 55 3.88 -13.00 2.39
N PRO A 56 3.88 -11.66 2.56
CA PRO A 56 4.62 -10.99 3.63
C PRO A 56 4.15 -11.30 5.07
N GLY A 57 3.30 -12.31 5.27
CA GLY A 57 2.68 -12.67 6.56
C GLY A 57 3.10 -14.01 7.14
N GLU A 58 3.88 -14.84 6.45
CA GLU A 58 4.14 -16.23 6.88
C GLU A 58 5.38 -16.39 7.79
N GLN A 59 6.17 -15.34 8.03
CA GLN A 59 7.49 -15.47 8.70
C GLN A 59 7.48 -15.39 10.23
N ASP A 60 6.33 -15.31 10.91
CA ASP A 60 6.29 -15.16 12.39
C ASP A 60 5.48 -16.24 13.14
N ALA A 61 5.06 -17.32 12.48
CA ALA A 61 4.29 -18.41 13.12
C ALA A 61 5.14 -19.64 13.55
N GLY A 62 6.48 -19.54 13.48
CA GLY A 62 7.40 -20.69 13.62
C GLY A 62 8.20 -20.81 14.93
N LYS A 63 7.98 -19.97 15.95
CA LYS A 63 8.69 -20.08 17.24
C LYS A 63 7.76 -20.12 18.44
N ARG A 64 6.98 -21.19 18.55
CA ARG A 64 6.48 -21.70 19.84
C ARG A 64 6.51 -23.23 19.82
N THR A 65 7.72 -23.77 19.73
CA THR A 65 7.97 -25.15 20.16
C THR A 65 7.99 -25.12 21.68
N SER A 66 7.02 -25.84 22.22
CA SER A 66 6.91 -26.32 23.60
C SER A 66 8.24 -26.70 24.25
N GLU A 67 8.42 -26.26 25.48
CA GLU A 67 9.07 -27.04 26.55
C GLU A 67 8.13 -27.04 27.76
#